data_AF-A0A4R5KCG3-F1
#
_entry.id   AF-A0A4R5KCG3-F1
#
_cell.length_a   1.000
_cell.length_b   1.000
_cell.length_c   1.000
_cell.angle_alpha   90.00
_cell.angle_beta   90.00
_cell.angle_gamma   90.00
#
_symmetry.space_group_name_H-M   'P 1'
#
loop_
_entity.id
_entity.type
_entity.pdbx_description
1 polymer ?
#
loop_
_entity_poly.entity_id
_entity_poly.type
_entity_poly.pdbx_seq_one_letter_code
_entity_poly.pdbx_strand_id
1 'polypeptide(L)'
;MKRISQLNDRIGRVLLFICTIGAFSSFILTIENVASADSATKVVEIWRMYGFILFTGLFLLLTIYPRRYAGLWELAFFHKAAVSVTIPLTIQQITPDIQFVAMIDGILALIVLIAYFLTKGYLAWQRFSNGNDSAINNT
;
A
#
# COMPACT_ATOMS: atom_id res chain seq x y z
N MET A 1 -19.14 -8.34 -20.46
CA MET A 1 -18.79 -7.50 -19.28
C MET A 1 -18.77 -8.38 -18.02
N LYS A 2 -17.61 -8.58 -17.35
CA LYS A 2 -17.56 -9.37 -16.10
C LYS A 2 -18.36 -8.65 -14.99
N ARG A 3 -19.54 -9.14 -14.62
CA ARG A 3 -20.34 -8.60 -13.50
C ARG A 3 -19.45 -8.43 -12.26
N ILE A 4 -19.40 -7.23 -11.72
CA ILE A 4 -18.70 -6.94 -10.47
C ILE A 4 -19.73 -7.13 -9.37
N SER A 5 -19.43 -8.01 -8.40
CA SER A 5 -20.22 -8.08 -7.18
C SER A 5 -20.03 -6.76 -6.44
N GLN A 6 -21.11 -5.98 -6.31
CA GLN A 6 -21.10 -4.71 -5.59
C GLN A 6 -20.65 -4.89 -4.13
N LEU A 7 -20.96 -6.04 -3.54
CA LEU A 7 -20.53 -6.40 -2.20
C LEU A 7 -19.01 -6.55 -2.11
N ASN A 8 -18.40 -7.31 -3.04
CA ASN A 8 -16.96 -7.52 -3.05
C ASN A 8 -16.21 -6.20 -3.23
N ASP A 9 -16.71 -5.33 -4.12
CA ASP A 9 -16.13 -4.00 -4.33
C ASP A 9 -16.17 -3.15 -3.06
N ARG A 10 -17.32 -3.15 -2.34
CA ARG A 10 -17.47 -2.43 -1.07
C ARG A 10 -16.53 -2.99 0.00
N ILE A 11 -16.44 -4.31 0.15
CA ILE A 11 -15.55 -4.93 1.14
C ILE A 11 -14.08 -4.55 0.86
N GLY A 12 -13.63 -4.68 -0.39
CA GLY A 12 -12.26 -4.33 -0.77
C GLY A 12 -11.94 -2.85 -0.51
N ARG A 13 -12.90 -1.95 -0.73
CA ARG A 13 -12.75 -0.53 -0.44
C ARG A 13 -12.76 -0.22 1.05
N VAL A 14 -13.61 -0.87 1.84
CA VAL A 14 -13.63 -0.72 3.30
C VAL A 14 -12.31 -1.20 3.91
N LEU A 15 -11.78 -2.34 3.44
CA LEU A 15 -10.47 -2.84 3.87
C LEU A 15 -9.37 -1.81 3.62
N LEU A 16 -9.31 -1.24 2.41
CA LEU A 16 -8.34 -0.19 2.11
C LEU A 16 -8.56 1.09 2.91
N PHE A 17 -9.81 1.46 3.18
CA PHE A 17 -10.12 2.62 3.99
C PHE A 17 -9.60 2.45 5.43
N ILE A 18 -9.74 1.26 6.00
CA ILE A 18 -9.15 0.92 7.29
C ILE A 18 -7.62 1.03 7.23
N CYS A 19 -6.98 0.54 6.15
CA CYS A 19 -5.54 0.71 5.94
C CYS A 19 -5.12 2.19 5.83
N THR A 20 -5.93 3.04 5.17
CA THR A 20 -5.71 4.48 5.11
C THR A 20 -5.69 5.09 6.50
N ILE A 21 -6.69 4.77 7.33
CA ILE A 21 -6.75 5.28 8.71
C ILE A 21 -5.54 4.80 9.50
N GLY A 22 -5.21 3.50 9.43
CA GLY A 22 -4.05 2.94 10.13
C GLY A 22 -2.74 3.60 9.73
N ALA A 23 -2.50 3.79 8.42
CA ALA A 23 -1.31 4.46 7.93
C ALA A 23 -1.24 5.93 8.40
N PHE A 24 -2.37 6.63 8.42
CA PHE A 24 -2.43 8.01 8.88
C PHE A 24 -2.19 8.12 10.40
N SER A 25 -2.76 7.21 11.19
CA SER A 25 -2.47 7.14 12.63
C SER A 25 -0.98 6.89 12.88
N SER A 26 -0.35 5.96 12.15
CA SER A 26 1.09 5.72 12.25
C SER A 26 1.93 6.94 11.87
N PHE A 27 1.50 7.72 10.86
CA PHE A 27 2.15 8.98 10.51
C PHE A 27 2.16 9.95 11.71
N ILE A 28 1.01 10.15 12.36
CA ILE A 28 0.91 11.04 13.53
C ILE A 28 1.77 10.54 14.69
N LEU A 29 1.72 9.24 14.99
CA LEU A 29 2.52 8.64 16.08
C LEU A 29 4.03 8.73 15.82
N THR A 30 4.46 8.68 14.55
CA THR A 30 5.89 8.74 14.20
C THR A 30 6.47 10.15 14.34
N ILE A 31 5.66 11.20 14.40
CA ILE A 31 6.14 12.58 14.62
C ILE A 31 6.89 12.68 15.95
N GLU A 32 6.36 12.03 17.01
CA GLU A 32 7.00 11.99 18.31
C GLU A 32 8.34 11.23 18.25
N ASN A 33 8.38 10.08 17.56
CA ASN A 33 9.60 9.30 17.36
C ASN A 33 10.68 10.11 16.63
N VAL A 34 10.31 10.91 15.62
CA VAL A 34 11.24 11.80 14.93
C VAL A 34 11.78 12.88 15.86
N ALA A 35 10.91 13.46 16.70
CA ALA A 35 11.32 14.49 17.64
C ALA A 35 12.33 13.96 18.68
N SER A 36 12.07 12.76 19.22
CA SER A 36 12.91 12.12 20.24
C SER A 36 14.12 11.37 19.70
N ALA A 37 14.24 11.16 18.38
CA ALA A 37 15.35 10.41 17.80
C ALA A 37 16.69 11.15 17.85
N ASP A 38 17.74 10.39 18.18
CA ASP A 38 19.13 10.80 18.05
C ASP A 38 19.52 11.06 16.59
N SER A 39 20.56 11.87 16.38
CA SER A 39 21.03 12.25 15.04
C SER A 39 21.32 11.05 14.12
N ALA A 40 21.75 9.92 14.68
CA ALA A 40 22.06 8.69 13.93
C ALA A 40 20.81 8.00 13.35
N THR A 41 19.67 8.07 14.05
CA THR A 41 18.42 7.38 13.65
C THR A 41 17.36 8.33 13.09
N LYS A 42 17.51 9.64 13.35
CA LYS A 42 16.57 10.69 12.94
C LYS A 42 16.27 10.69 11.43
N VAL A 43 17.25 10.42 10.58
CA VAL A 43 17.03 10.31 9.12
C VAL A 43 16.12 9.13 8.78
N VAL A 44 16.29 7.99 9.46
CA VAL A 44 15.46 6.79 9.26
C VAL A 44 14.03 7.04 9.73
N GLU A 45 13.85 7.70 10.88
CA GLU A 45 12.52 8.05 11.38
C GLU A 45 11.79 9.03 10.46
N ILE A 46 12.50 10.03 9.91
CA ILE A 46 11.93 10.96 8.93
C ILE A 46 11.50 10.22 7.67
N TRP A 47 12.35 9.32 7.16
CA TRP A 47 12.02 8.50 6.00
C TRP A 47 10.76 7.65 6.25
N ARG A 48 10.68 7.03 7.44
CA ARG A 48 9.52 6.23 7.88
C ARG A 48 8.24 7.08 7.96
N MET A 49 8.33 8.26 8.56
CA MET A 49 7.22 9.21 8.68
C MET A 49 6.66 9.58 7.29
N TYR A 50 7.54 9.95 6.35
CA TYR A 50 7.11 10.25 4.99
C TYR A 50 6.56 9.02 4.25
N GLY A 51 7.10 7.83 4.53
CA GLY A 51 6.53 6.58 4.06
C GLY A 51 5.06 6.41 4.48
N PHE A 52 4.72 6.67 5.76
CA PHE A 52 3.35 6.53 6.24
C PHE A 52 2.36 7.49 5.56
N ILE A 53 2.71 8.76 5.36
CA ILE A 53 1.81 9.70 4.66
C ILE A 53 1.67 9.35 3.17
N LEU A 54 2.74 8.88 2.52
CA LEU A 54 2.67 8.40 1.14
C LEU A 54 1.72 7.20 1.01
N PHE A 55 1.84 6.20 1.90
CA PHE A 55 0.94 5.05 1.90
C PHE A 55 -0.50 5.41 2.28
N THR A 56 -0.69 6.40 3.15
CA THR A 56 -2.02 6.95 3.44
C THR A 56 -2.68 7.44 2.15
N GLY A 57 -1.97 8.27 1.38
CA GLY A 57 -2.45 8.79 0.10
C GLY A 57 -2.69 7.67 -0.92
N LEU A 58 -1.78 6.69 -0.99
CA LEU A 58 -1.89 5.56 -1.91
C LEU A 58 -3.12 4.70 -1.61
N PHE A 59 -3.32 4.30 -0.35
CA PHE A 59 -4.50 3.52 0.05
C PHE A 59 -5.79 4.31 -0.13
N LEU A 60 -5.78 5.62 0.12
CA LEU A 60 -6.94 6.48 -0.10
C LEU A 60 -7.29 6.55 -1.60
N LEU A 61 -6.30 6.74 -2.46
CA LEU A 61 -6.48 6.73 -3.91
C LEU A 61 -7.04 5.40 -4.41
N LEU A 62 -6.53 4.27 -3.91
CA LEU A 62 -7.02 2.94 -4.28
C LEU A 62 -8.43 2.68 -3.72
N THR A 63 -8.76 3.24 -2.56
CA THR A 63 -10.12 3.19 -2.00
C THR A 63 -11.12 3.91 -2.90
N ILE A 64 -10.79 5.14 -3.31
CA ILE A 64 -11.70 5.98 -4.09
C ILE A 64 -11.73 5.53 -5.56
N TYR A 65 -10.57 5.23 -6.16
CA TYR A 65 -10.40 4.94 -7.58
C TYR A 65 -9.68 3.61 -7.83
N PRO A 66 -10.26 2.46 -7.41
CA PRO A 66 -9.59 1.16 -7.46
C PRO A 66 -9.19 0.66 -8.86
N ARG A 67 -9.73 1.27 -9.93
CA ARG A 67 -9.53 0.81 -11.32
C ARG A 67 -8.97 1.89 -12.25
N ARG A 68 -8.52 3.02 -11.69
CA ARG A 68 -8.10 4.19 -12.49
C ARG A 68 -6.61 4.17 -12.83
N TYR A 69 -5.79 3.70 -11.91
CA TYR A 69 -4.33 3.81 -12.01
C TYR A 69 -3.71 2.42 -12.10
N ALA A 70 -3.21 2.07 -13.29
CA ALA A 70 -2.44 0.85 -13.49
C ALA A 70 -1.11 0.94 -12.72
N GLY A 71 -0.66 -0.16 -12.11
CA GLY A 71 0.61 -0.25 -11.40
C GLY A 71 0.60 0.19 -9.93
N LEU A 72 -0.37 1.02 -9.48
CA LEU A 72 -0.41 1.45 -8.07
C LEU A 72 -0.67 0.30 -7.10
N TRP A 73 -1.50 -0.67 -7.50
CA TRP A 73 -1.77 -1.86 -6.70
C TRP A 73 -0.54 -2.72 -6.53
N GLU A 74 0.12 -3.01 -7.65
CA GLU A 74 1.29 -3.86 -7.72
C GLU A 74 2.46 -3.23 -6.95
N LEU A 75 2.64 -1.92 -7.05
CA LEU A 75 3.65 -1.19 -6.31
C LEU A 75 3.37 -1.19 -4.79
N ALA A 76 2.12 -0.95 -4.38
CA ALA A 76 1.73 -0.99 -2.97
C ALA A 76 1.97 -2.38 -2.35
N PHE A 77 1.54 -3.42 -3.07
CA PHE A 77 1.74 -4.81 -2.66
C PHE A 77 3.22 -5.17 -2.57
N PHE A 78 3.98 -4.88 -3.64
CA PHE A 78 5.39 -5.24 -3.72
C PHE A 78 6.20 -4.60 -2.59
N HIS A 79 5.99 -3.32 -2.32
CA HIS A 79 6.69 -2.65 -1.22
C HIS A 79 6.38 -3.29 0.14
N LYS A 80 5.10 -3.54 0.45
CA LYS A 80 4.70 -4.12 1.75
C LYS A 80 5.18 -5.56 1.90
N ALA A 81 5.08 -6.36 0.84
CA ALA A 81 5.63 -7.71 0.82
C ALA A 81 7.17 -7.71 0.95
N ALA A 82 7.86 -6.81 0.25
CA ALA A 82 9.31 -6.71 0.31
C ALA A 82 9.80 -6.39 1.73
N VAL A 83 9.20 -5.42 2.42
CA VAL A 83 9.57 -5.10 3.82
C VAL A 83 9.31 -6.31 4.72
N SER A 84 8.14 -6.93 4.62
CA SER A 84 7.77 -8.10 5.44
C SER A 84 8.71 -9.29 5.28
N VAL A 85 9.18 -9.55 4.06
CA VAL A 85 10.05 -10.69 3.73
C VAL A 85 11.52 -10.37 3.99
N THR A 86 11.98 -9.15 3.68
CA THR A 86 13.41 -8.80 3.80
C THR A 86 13.87 -8.70 5.25
N ILE A 87 13.05 -8.17 6.16
CA ILE A 87 13.39 -8.06 7.58
C ILE A 87 13.84 -9.41 8.17
N PRO A 88 13.02 -10.47 8.17
CA PRO A 88 13.42 -11.75 8.76
C PRO A 88 14.56 -12.45 8.01
N LEU A 89 14.78 -12.13 6.73
CA LEU A 89 15.88 -12.70 5.95
C LEU A 89 17.23 -12.02 6.16
N THR A 90 17.23 -10.75 6.57
CA THR A 90 18.45 -9.92 6.62
C THR A 90 18.88 -9.56 8.04
N ILE A 91 17.95 -9.51 8.99
CA ILE A 91 18.22 -9.15 10.38
C ILE A 91 18.40 -10.41 11.23
N GLN A 92 19.62 -10.62 11.73
CA GLN A 92 19.97 -11.80 12.53
C GLN A 92 19.44 -11.73 13.97
N GLN A 93 19.39 -10.53 14.55
CA GLN A 93 18.89 -10.29 15.91
C GLN A 93 17.52 -9.63 15.85
N ILE A 94 16.48 -10.45 15.82
CA ILE A 94 15.09 -9.98 15.77
C ILE A 94 14.64 -9.60 17.18
N THR A 95 14.42 -8.31 17.41
CA THR A 95 13.69 -7.83 18.59
C THR A 95 12.19 -7.89 18.35
N PRO A 96 11.35 -7.89 19.40
CA PRO A 96 9.89 -7.87 19.25
C PRO A 96 9.39 -6.72 18.38
N ASP A 97 10.00 -5.54 18.48
CA ASP A 97 9.63 -4.37 17.67
C ASP A 97 9.92 -4.57 16.18
N ILE A 98 11.09 -5.14 15.85
CA ILE A 98 11.47 -5.47 14.47
C ILE A 98 10.51 -6.51 13.88
N GLN A 99 10.18 -7.54 14.67
CA GLN A 99 9.22 -8.56 14.27
C GLN A 99 7.82 -7.97 14.03
N PHE A 100 7.41 -7.03 14.89
CA PHE A 100 6.11 -6.37 14.77
C PHE A 100 6.00 -5.59 13.45
N VAL A 101 7.06 -4.87 13.03
CA VAL A 101 7.09 -4.19 11.73
C VAL A 101 6.93 -5.18 10.58
N ALA A 102 7.70 -6.27 10.57
CA ALA A 102 7.61 -7.28 9.51
C ALA A 102 6.21 -7.91 9.43
N MET A 103 5.58 -8.17 10.58
CA MET A 103 4.24 -8.74 10.67
C MET A 103 3.17 -7.77 10.16
N ILE A 104 3.20 -6.49 10.57
CA ILE A 104 2.24 -5.48 10.14
C ILE A 104 2.34 -5.24 8.63
N ASP A 105 3.55 -5.10 8.08
CA ASP A 105 3.73 -4.95 6.64
C ASP A 105 3.26 -6.19 5.87
N GLY A 106 3.41 -7.39 6.43
CA GLY A 106 2.89 -8.64 5.86
C GLY A 106 1.36 -8.68 5.84
N ILE A 107 0.71 -8.29 6.94
CA ILE A 107 -0.75 -8.18 7.03
C ILE A 107 -1.27 -7.16 6.02
N LEU A 108 -0.62 -5.99 5.92
CA LEU A 108 -0.99 -4.98 4.92
C LEU A 108 -0.84 -5.50 3.50
N ALA A 109 0.23 -6.23 3.18
CA ALA A 109 0.42 -6.84 1.86
C ALA A 109 -0.73 -7.81 1.52
N LEU A 110 -1.14 -8.65 2.47
CA LEU A 110 -2.27 -9.57 2.29
C LEU A 110 -3.59 -8.81 2.10
N ILE A 111 -3.85 -7.77 2.90
CA ILE A 111 -5.06 -6.95 2.75
C ILE A 111 -5.10 -6.28 1.37
N VAL A 112 -3.99 -5.71 0.91
CA VAL A 112 -3.88 -5.08 -0.41
C VAL A 112 -4.14 -6.12 -1.50
N LEU A 113 -3.58 -7.32 -1.39
CA LEU A 113 -3.77 -8.40 -2.37
C LEU A 113 -5.23 -8.87 -2.41
N ILE A 114 -5.88 -9.05 -1.26
CA ILE A 114 -7.30 -9.41 -1.17
C ILE A 114 -8.16 -8.31 -1.79
N ALA A 115 -7.91 -7.05 -1.43
CA ALA A 115 -8.64 -5.90 -1.97
C ALA A 115 -8.44 -5.74 -3.49
N TYR A 116 -7.25 -6.08 -4.00
CA TYR A 116 -6.95 -6.09 -5.44
C TYR A 116 -7.86 -7.06 -6.20
N PHE A 117 -8.01 -8.29 -5.70
CA PHE A 117 -8.90 -9.27 -6.33
C PHE A 117 -10.38 -8.93 -6.14
N LEU A 118 -10.78 -8.46 -4.96
CA LEU A 118 -12.18 -8.11 -4.66
C LEU A 118 -12.69 -6.94 -5.51
N THR A 119 -11.88 -5.89 -5.66
CA THR A 119 -12.21 -4.72 -6.48
C THR A 119 -11.89 -4.91 -7.97
N LYS A 120 -11.28 -6.04 -8.33
CA LYS A 120 -10.74 -6.32 -9.67
C LYS A 120 -9.80 -5.21 -10.14
N GLY A 121 -8.87 -4.80 -9.28
CA GLY A 121 -7.88 -3.75 -9.55
C GLY A 121 -7.07 -4.00 -10.83
N TYR A 122 -6.85 -5.27 -11.19
CA TYR A 122 -6.20 -5.69 -12.43
C TYR A 122 -6.88 -5.16 -13.72
N LEU A 123 -8.15 -4.74 -13.66
CA LEU A 123 -8.84 -4.12 -14.80
C LEU A 123 -8.26 -2.73 -15.16
N ALA A 124 -7.51 -2.09 -14.26
CA ALA A 124 -6.83 -0.83 -14.56
C ALA A 124 -5.85 -0.97 -15.75
N TRP A 125 -5.18 -2.11 -15.87
CA TRP A 125 -4.26 -2.41 -16.98
C TRP A 125 -4.96 -2.54 -18.33
N GLN A 126 -6.16 -3.14 -18.35
CA GLN A 126 -6.94 -3.26 -19.57
C GLN A 126 -7.36 -1.89 -20.10
N ARG A 127 -7.76 -0.98 -19.21
CA ARG A 127 -8.09 0.39 -19.58
C ARG A 127 -6.88 1.16 -20.13
N PHE A 128 -5.72 0.97 -19.53
CA PHE A 128 -4.48 1.60 -19.97
C PHE A 128 -4.08 1.13 -21.38
N SER A 129 -4.11 -0.19 -21.64
CA SER A 129 -3.83 -0.75 -22.96
C SER A 129 -4.76 -0.21 -24.05
N ASN A 130 -6.07 -0.25 -23.82
CA ASN A 130 -7.06 0.20 -24.81
C ASN A 130 -6.92 1.71 -25.13
N GLY A 131 -6.56 2.53 -24.15
CA GLY A 131 -6.29 3.95 -24.36
C GLY A 131 -5.10 4.18 -25.28
N ASN A 132 -4.05 3.37 -25.14
CA ASN A 132 -2.85 3.45 -25.97
C ASN A 132 -3.14 3.05 -27.43
N ASP A 133 -3.91 1.98 -27.64
CA ASP A 133 -4.29 1.52 -28.99
C ASP A 133 -5.11 2.57 -29.74
N SER A 134 -6.01 3.28 -29.05
CA SER A 134 -6.81 4.36 -29.66
C SER A 134 -5.98 5.60 -30.02
N ALA A 135 -4.86 5.85 -29.36
CA ALA A 135 -3.96 6.96 -29.69
C ALA A 135 -3.13 6.65 -30.95
N ILE A 136 -2.65 5.40 -31.08
CA ILE A 136 -1.85 4.94 -32.23
C ILE A 136 -2.69 4.90 -33.52
N ASN A 137 -3.94 4.45 -33.44
CA ASN A 137 -4.79 4.33 -34.64
C ASN A 137 -5.32 5.66 -35.20
N ASN A 138 -5.11 6.78 -34.49
CA ASN A 138 -5.57 8.12 -34.87
C ASN A 138 -4.43 9.05 -35.35
N THR A 139 -3.22 8.53 -35.53
CA THR A 139 -2.03 9.24 -36.07
C THR A 139 -1.62 8.65 -37.40
#